data_AF-A0A482W4Y6-F1
#
_entry.id   AF-A0A482W4Y6-F1
#
_cell.length_a   1.000
_cell.length_b   1.000
_cell.length_c   1.000
_cell.angle_alpha   90.00
_cell.angle_beta   90.00
_cell.angle_gamma   90.00
#
_symmetry.space_group_name_H-M   'P 1'
#
loop_
_entity.id
_entity.type
_entity.pdbx_description
1 polymer ?
#
loop_
_entity_poly.entity_id
_entity_poly.type
_entity_poly.pdbx_seq_one_letter_code
_entity_poly.pdbx_strand_id
1 'polypeptide(L)'
;MSKRHALQLYKSLIRESKKFPAYNVRNYALRKIRDSFRENRHLTDPEVIKNQLEEGTKNLELIKRQVVIGHMYSTDKLVIEHVTGRK
;
A
#
# COMPACT_ATOMS: atom_id res chain seq x y z
N MET A 1 -8.07 12.05 17.21
CA MET A 1 -7.32 11.01 16.44
C MET A 1 -5.93 11.54 16.09
N SER A 2 -4.85 10.79 16.39
CA SER A 2 -3.47 11.33 16.39
C SER A 2 -2.73 11.12 15.06
N LYS A 3 -1.99 12.15 14.60
CA LYS A 3 -1.02 12.12 13.48
C LYS A 3 -0.10 10.88 13.50
N ARG A 4 0.22 10.38 14.69
CA ARG A 4 1.01 9.14 14.88
C ARG A 4 0.33 7.92 14.28
N HIS A 5 -0.99 7.80 14.44
CA HIS A 5 -1.77 6.67 13.92
C HIS A 5 -1.77 6.66 12.39
N ALA A 6 -1.99 7.83 11.76
CA ALA A 6 -1.91 7.96 10.31
C ALA A 6 -0.53 7.55 9.76
N LEU A 7 0.56 7.97 10.40
CA LEU A 7 1.91 7.60 10.01
C LEU A 7 2.19 6.11 10.19
N GLN A 8 1.67 5.49 11.26
CA GLN A 8 1.80 4.06 11.49
C GLN A 8 1.04 3.27 10.41
N LEU A 9 -0.19 3.68 10.10
CA LEU A 9 -1.00 3.07 9.06
C LEU A 9 -0.33 3.18 7.68
N TYR A 10 0.19 4.35 7.33
CA TYR A 10 0.97 4.55 6.09
C TYR A 10 2.16 3.59 5.99
N LYS A 11 2.96 3.48 7.06
CA LYS A 11 4.12 2.58 7.08
C LYS A 11 3.70 1.11 6.93
N SER A 12 2.62 0.70 7.59
CA SER A 12 2.07 -0.65 7.47
C SER A 12 1.59 -0.94 6.05
N LEU A 13 0.81 -0.05 5.45
CA LEU A 13 0.32 -0.17 4.07
C LEU A 13 1.47 -0.29 3.05
N ILE A 14 2.50 0.55 3.17
CA ILE A 14 3.68 0.47 2.30
C ILE A 14 4.44 -0.84 2.51
N ARG A 15 4.60 -1.30 3.76
CA ARG A 15 5.32 -2.53 4.07
C ARG A 15 4.60 -3.76 3.51
N GLU A 16 3.29 -3.85 3.70
CA GLU A 16 2.51 -4.97 3.17
C GLU A 16 2.44 -4.94 1.64
N SER A 17 2.27 -3.76 1.03
CA SER A 17 2.23 -3.65 -0.44
C SER A 17 3.53 -4.09 -1.12
N LYS A 18 4.70 -3.92 -0.47
CA LYS A 18 5.98 -4.40 -1.01
C LYS A 18 6.05 -5.92 -1.13
N LYS A 19 5.22 -6.66 -0.39
CA LYS A 19 5.22 -8.12 -0.39
C LYS A 19 4.49 -8.72 -1.60
N PHE A 20 3.71 -7.92 -2.36
CA PHE A 20 3.07 -8.43 -3.57
C PHE A 20 4.10 -9.01 -4.55
N PRO A 21 3.95 -10.26 -4.99
CA PRO A 21 4.87 -10.87 -5.94
C PRO A 21 4.73 -10.24 -7.34
N ALA A 22 3.50 -9.96 -7.77
CA ALA A 22 3.22 -9.34 -9.05
C ALA A 22 3.69 -7.88 -9.12
N TYR A 23 4.55 -7.56 -10.09
CA TYR A 23 5.16 -6.23 -10.26
C TYR A 23 4.15 -5.10 -10.41
N ASN A 24 3.18 -5.27 -11.30
CA ASN A 24 2.15 -4.29 -11.60
C ASN A 24 1.32 -3.95 -10.34
N VAL A 25 0.87 -4.97 -9.61
CA VAL A 25 0.07 -4.80 -8.38
C VAL A 25 0.90 -4.13 -7.30
N ARG A 26 2.14 -4.59 -7.08
CA ARG A 26 3.07 -3.99 -6.10
C ARG A 26 3.28 -2.50 -6.35
N ASN A 27 3.63 -2.13 -7.58
CA ASN A 27 3.92 -0.73 -7.91
C ASN A 27 2.66 0.13 -7.92
N TYR A 28 1.53 -0.38 -8.39
CA TYR A 28 0.25 0.32 -8.33
C TYR A 28 -0.16 0.61 -6.89
N ALA A 29 -0.13 -0.39 -6.01
CA ALA A 29 -0.49 -0.23 -4.60
C ALA A 29 0.41 0.81 -3.91
N LEU A 30 1.73 0.72 -4.11
CA LEU A 30 2.69 1.67 -3.55
C LEU A 30 2.44 3.10 -4.02
N ARG A 31 2.15 3.30 -5.32
CA ARG A 31 1.81 4.62 -5.87
C ARG A 31 0.51 5.13 -5.28
N LYS A 32 -0.57 4.34 -5.33
CA LYS A 32 -1.90 4.73 -4.84
C LYS A 32 -1.87 5.12 -3.35
N ILE A 33 -1.16 4.37 -2.51
CA ILE A 33 -1.00 4.70 -1.09
C ILE A 33 -0.26 6.03 -0.91
N ARG A 34 0.83 6.27 -1.64
CA ARG A 34 1.58 7.53 -1.55
C ARG A 34 0.73 8.72 -1.98
N ASP A 35 0.02 8.58 -3.10
CA ASP A 35 -0.77 9.66 -3.68
C ASP A 35 -1.96 9.98 -2.77
N SER A 36 -2.70 8.96 -2.30
CA SER A 36 -3.82 9.16 -1.37
C SER A 36 -3.41 9.84 -0.06
N PHE A 37 -2.28 9.45 0.55
CA PHE A 37 -1.80 10.12 1.76
C PHE A 37 -1.30 11.55 1.51
N ARG A 38 -0.80 11.84 0.29
CA ARG A 38 -0.39 13.19 -0.11
C ARG A 38 -1.59 14.09 -0.38
N GLU A 39 -2.60 13.59 -1.08
CA GLU A 39 -3.87 14.29 -1.35
C GLU A 39 -4.58 14.66 -0.04
N ASN A 40 -4.63 13.71 0.90
CA ASN A 40 -5.33 13.89 2.17
C ASN A 40 -4.52 14.62 3.28
N ARG A 41 -3.31 15.11 2.98
CA ARG A 41 -2.41 15.70 4.00
C ARG A 41 -2.92 17.00 4.63
N HIS A 42 -3.83 17.69 3.95
CA HIS A 42 -4.37 19.00 4.34
C HIS A 42 -5.79 18.91 4.90
N LEU A 43 -6.33 17.70 5.08
CA LEU A 43 -7.62 17.52 5.73
C LEU A 43 -7.57 18.03 7.17
N THR A 44 -8.57 18.82 7.54
CA THR A 44 -8.73 19.39 8.88
C THR A 44 -9.97 18.88 9.60
N ASP A 45 -10.97 18.42 8.85
CA ASP A 45 -12.21 17.86 9.40
C ASP A 45 -11.93 16.53 10.13
N PRO A 46 -12.16 16.45 11.45
CA PRO A 46 -11.91 15.25 12.24
C PRO A 46 -12.70 14.01 11.79
N GLU A 47 -13.94 14.18 11.33
CA GLU A 47 -14.77 13.04 10.92
C GLU A 47 -14.31 12.50 9.56
N VAL A 48 -13.93 13.37 8.63
CA VAL A 48 -13.36 12.96 7.34
C VAL A 48 -12.03 12.24 7.56
N ILE A 49 -11.15 12.76 8.44
CA ILE A 49 -9.88 12.11 8.78
C ILE A 49 -10.13 10.72 9.37
N LYS A 50 -11.10 10.60 10.29
CA LYS A 50 -11.47 9.31 10.89
C LYS A 50 -11.93 8.32 9.83
N ASN A 51 -12.84 8.71 8.95
CA ASN A 51 -13.34 7.85 7.87
C ASN A 51 -12.22 7.37 6.94
N GLN A 52 -11.30 8.27 6.56
CA GLN A 52 -10.13 7.92 5.74
C GLN A 52 -9.19 6.92 6.44
N LEU A 53 -8.99 7.05 7.75
CA LEU A 53 -8.17 6.11 8.52
C LEU A 53 -8.84 4.75 8.67
N GLU A 54 -10.16 4.71 8.85
CA GLU A 54 -10.93 3.47 8.88
C GLU A 54 -10.88 2.75 7.53
N GLU A 55 -11.03 3.49 6.43
CA GLU A 55 -10.86 2.95 5.08
C GLU A 55 -9.44 2.41 4.87
N GLY A 56 -8.42 3.18 5.25
CA GLY A 56 -7.03 2.73 5.18
C GLY A 56 -6.76 1.46 5.99
N THR A 57 -7.43 1.29 7.14
CA THR A 57 -7.34 0.07 7.95
C THR A 57 -8.00 -1.13 7.27
N LYS A 58 -9.18 -0.94 6.65
CA LYS A 58 -9.83 -1.98 5.83
C LYS A 58 -8.96 -2.36 4.63
N ASN A 59 -8.35 -1.38 3.98
CA ASN A 59 -7.43 -1.59 2.86
C ASN A 59 -6.18 -2.35 3.28
N LEU A 60 -5.65 -2.13 4.49
CA LEU A 60 -4.52 -2.90 5.02
C LEU A 60 -4.85 -4.39 5.13
N GLU A 61 -6.03 -4.73 5.69
CA GLU A 61 -6.47 -6.12 5.80
C GLU A 61 -6.78 -6.76 4.44
N LEU A 62 -7.26 -5.97 3.48
CA LEU A 62 -7.40 -6.41 2.09
C LEU A 62 -6.03 -6.73 1.48
N ILE A 63 -5.06 -5.83 1.59
CA ILE A 63 -3.71 -6.02 1.04
C ILE A 63 -3.06 -7.27 1.64
N LYS A 64 -3.14 -7.48 2.95
CA LYS A 64 -2.61 -8.69 3.60
C LYS A 64 -3.16 -9.97 2.98
N ARG A 65 -4.48 -10.06 2.78
CA ARG A 65 -5.13 -11.22 2.14
C ARG A 65 -4.68 -11.39 0.68
N GLN A 66 -4.64 -10.30 -0.07
CA GLN A 66 -4.25 -10.34 -1.48
C GLN A 66 -2.78 -10.70 -1.67
N VAL A 67 -1.88 -10.31 -0.75
CA VAL A 67 -0.49 -10.75 -0.76
C VAL A 67 -0.38 -12.27 -0.61
N VAL A 68 -1.14 -12.86 0.33
CA VAL A 68 -1.16 -14.32 0.52
C VAL A 68 -1.65 -15.03 -0.74
N ILE A 69 -2.78 -14.59 -1.31
CA ILE A 69 -3.33 -15.14 -2.56
C ILE A 69 -2.32 -14.99 -3.71
N GLY A 70 -1.70 -13.81 -3.83
CA GLY A 70 -0.70 -13.56 -4.87
C GLY A 70 0.50 -14.49 -4.78
N HIS A 71 0.91 -14.91 -3.57
CA HIS A 71 1.96 -15.92 -3.40
C HIS A 71 1.48 -17.33 -3.74
N MET A 72 0.24 -17.70 -3.39
CA MET A 72 -0.35 -19.00 -3.73
C MET A 72 -0.47 -19.21 -5.24
N TYR A 73 -0.76 -18.14 -5.99
CA TYR A 73 -0.93 -18.16 -7.45
C TYR A 73 0.08 -17.24 -8.15
N SER A 74 1.34 -17.30 -7.71
CA SER A 74 2.41 -16.52 -8.32
C SER A 74 2.80 -17.04 -9.70
N THR A 75 3.29 -16.15 -10.54
CA THR A 75 3.79 -16.44 -11.89
C THR A 75 5.21 -15.95 -12.02
N ASP A 76 5.88 -16.32 -13.13
CA ASP A 76 7.23 -15.86 -13.41
C ASP A 76 7.32 -14.33 -13.46
N LYS A 77 8.49 -13.82 -13.09
CA LYS A 77 8.75 -12.38 -13.11
C LYS A 77 8.70 -11.85 -14.54
N LEU A 78 8.31 -10.58 -14.67
CA LEU A 78 8.31 -9.90 -15.97
C LEU A 78 9.76 -9.66 -16.44
N VAL A 79 9.98 -9.59 -17.75
CA VAL A 79 11.30 -9.30 -18.36
C VAL A 79 11.95 -8.05 -17.74
N ILE A 80 11.16 -7.01 -17.48
CA ILE A 80 11.62 -5.75 -16.88
C ILE A 80 12.13 -5.89 -15.43
N GLU A 81 11.78 -6.97 -14.74
CA GLU A 81 12.23 -7.25 -13.38
C GLU A 81 13.62 -7.90 -13.35
N HIS A 82 14.11 -8.41 -14.49
CA HIS A 82 15.45 -9.03 -14.59
C HIS A 82 16.57 -8.01 -14.80
N VAL A 83 16.26 -6.73 -15.07
CA VAL A 83 17.25 -5.71 -15.48
C VAL A 83 18.02 -5.09 -14.28
N THR A 84 17.89 -5.62 -13.07
CA THR A 84 18.58 -5.08 -11.88
C THR A 84 19.99 -5.63 -11.69
N GLY A 85 20.81 -5.57 -12.74
CA GLY A 85 22.20 -6.03 -12.76
C GLY A 85 23.25 -4.97 -13.14
N ARG A 86 22.91 -3.67 -13.11
CA ARG A 86 23.90 -2.57 -13.20
C ARG A 86 23.56 -1.44 -12.25
N LYS A 87 24.16 -1.50 -11.06
CA LYS A 87 24.69 -0.34 -10.35
C LYS A 87 26.05 -0.72 -9.81
#